data_AF-A0A8C9L1Z9-F1
#
_entry.id   AF-A0A8C9L1Z9-F1
#
_cell.length_a   1.000
_cell.length_b   1.000
_cell.length_c   1.000
_cell.angle_alpha   90.00
_cell.angle_beta   90.00
_cell.angle_gamma   90.00
#
_symmetry.space_group_name_H-M   'P 1'
#
loop_
_entity.id
_entity.type
_entity.pdbx_description
1 polymer ?
#
loop_
_entity_poly.entity_id
_entity_poly.type
_entity_poly.pdbx_seq_one_letter_code
_entity_poly.pdbx_strand_id
1 'polypeptide(L)'
;MMDFASIYFREAQPLGHFLAPWQDHLCLHSSIILCFAALMRFMGDQPKLKNQDDAQCVYEILQVCDLENLHDEVYCQVIKQVTLNPNQESVLRGWLLLNLLTGFFLPSNILMPYATKFLQQASSDPSNIAKICQSNLRKNVMYGGRRHLPFPVEMKALLVVMGRGVGILPGCSIYLLLSSLQVAKELLQEICEQMGAGEQEEMQEFALFAIRNKIVRPIRTEEYLHDYLLEDMLVTVNLRRLTWKIPLHFEDKIYTDVHYGQIQWDYLKGKILLRYSKELEMQLGVLVMLQHWAKTEQESSAPSRYAYLREEIVNCTFKCRKTWEHLKLLTTLGWCSRLLAGSCCLNASFCFLTEHVMKLPFFGYNIFFVEKVSDSTIPWLHHSALWLCSLTQELCHTIPLKELQRMRTLRPTSEQGLPGIELNYGSAASPRTLWIELSQAKEMYHTTVVILDRTDFQH
;
A
#
# COMPACT_ATOMS: atom_id res chain seq x y z
N MET A 1 -11.54 -26.25 24.24
CA MET A 1 -10.35 -26.11 25.08
C MET A 1 -10.30 -27.11 26.21
N MET A 2 -11.37 -27.33 27.00
CA MET A 2 -11.37 -28.42 28.00
C MET A 2 -11.17 -29.81 27.39
N ASP A 3 -11.82 -30.11 26.26
CA ASP A 3 -11.60 -31.39 25.55
C ASP A 3 -10.14 -31.56 25.08
N PHE A 4 -9.55 -30.50 24.49
CA PHE A 4 -8.13 -30.49 24.13
C PHE A 4 -7.24 -30.71 25.36
N ALA A 5 -7.56 -30.04 26.48
CA ALA A 5 -6.82 -30.19 27.72
C ALA A 5 -6.85 -31.64 28.23
N SER A 6 -8.01 -32.29 28.19
CA SER A 6 -8.15 -33.69 28.64
C SER A 6 -7.38 -34.71 27.81
N ILE A 7 -7.09 -34.41 26.54
CA ILE A 7 -6.39 -35.31 25.62
C ILE A 7 -4.88 -35.07 25.66
N TYR A 8 -4.46 -33.81 25.74
CA TYR A 8 -3.09 -33.38 25.48
C TYR A 8 -2.32 -32.98 26.75
N PHE A 9 -3.00 -32.76 27.87
CA PHE A 9 -2.39 -32.34 29.13
C PHE A 9 -2.48 -33.49 30.13
N ARG A 10 -1.37 -33.79 30.83
CA ARG A 10 -1.43 -34.70 31.98
C ARG A 10 -2.15 -33.99 33.14
N GLU A 11 -2.99 -34.72 33.86
CA GLU A 11 -3.79 -34.23 34.98
C GLU A 11 -3.06 -33.21 35.86
N ALA A 12 -3.69 -32.04 36.03
CA ALA A 12 -3.42 -31.00 37.03
C ALA A 12 -1.97 -30.91 37.55
N GLN A 13 -1.00 -30.66 36.67
CA GLN A 13 0.35 -30.31 37.12
C GLN A 13 0.46 -28.81 37.45
N PRO A 14 1.23 -28.45 38.50
CA PRO A 14 1.44 -27.06 38.91
C PRO A 14 2.07 -26.20 37.80
N LEU A 15 1.91 -24.89 37.92
CA LEU A 15 2.38 -23.85 36.99
C LEU A 15 3.84 -24.13 36.55
N GLY A 16 4.06 -24.48 35.27
CA GLY A 16 5.39 -24.72 34.70
C GLY A 16 5.65 -26.09 34.05
N HIS A 17 4.64 -26.96 33.93
CA HIS A 17 4.77 -28.22 33.16
C HIS A 17 3.89 -28.25 31.90
N PHE A 18 4.40 -28.94 30.88
CA PHE A 18 3.91 -29.05 29.50
C PHE A 18 2.38 -29.01 29.40
N LEU A 19 1.89 -28.04 28.63
CA LEU A 19 0.49 -27.96 28.25
C LEU A 19 0.24 -28.73 26.94
N ALA A 20 1.22 -28.85 26.04
CA ALA A 20 1.15 -29.73 24.87
C ALA A 20 2.18 -30.89 24.92
N PRO A 21 1.88 -32.10 24.38
CA PRO A 21 2.79 -33.22 24.45
C PRO A 21 3.84 -33.12 23.35
N TRP A 22 4.95 -32.44 23.64
CA TRP A 22 6.15 -32.49 22.81
C TRP A 22 7.25 -33.22 23.57
N GLN A 23 7.81 -34.24 22.92
CA GLN A 23 8.87 -35.09 23.46
C GLN A 23 10.18 -34.33 23.62
N ASP A 24 10.81 -34.56 24.78
CA ASP A 24 12.26 -34.58 25.03
C ASP A 24 13.11 -33.41 24.56
N HIS A 25 13.25 -32.34 25.38
CA HIS A 25 14.51 -31.60 25.57
C HIS A 25 14.41 -30.68 26.80
N LEU A 26 15.31 -30.82 27.78
CA LEU A 26 15.37 -29.96 28.99
C LEU A 26 15.43 -28.45 28.66
N CYS A 27 15.99 -28.07 27.51
CA CYS A 27 16.09 -26.67 27.08
C CYS A 27 14.74 -26.02 26.79
N LEU A 28 13.77 -26.76 26.20
CA LEU A 28 12.43 -26.22 25.98
C LEU A 28 11.70 -26.00 27.32
N HIS A 29 11.99 -26.83 28.34
CA HIS A 29 11.35 -26.68 29.65
C HIS A 29 11.69 -25.36 30.33
N SER A 30 12.96 -24.93 30.27
CA SER A 30 13.36 -23.62 30.80
C SER A 30 12.68 -22.46 30.07
N SER A 31 12.57 -22.53 28.75
CA SER A 31 12.01 -21.45 27.93
C SER A 31 10.50 -21.33 28.07
N ILE A 32 9.79 -22.45 28.22
CA ILE A 32 8.36 -22.47 28.56
C ILE A 32 8.10 -21.79 29.91
N ILE A 33 8.91 -22.10 30.92
CA ILE A 33 8.81 -21.45 32.24
C ILE A 33 9.11 -19.96 32.15
N LEU A 34 10.14 -19.57 31.40
CA LEU A 34 10.49 -18.17 31.19
C LEU A 34 9.36 -17.41 30.48
N CYS A 35 8.78 -18.01 29.44
CA CYS A 35 7.65 -17.45 28.70
C CYS A 35 6.43 -17.28 29.60
N PHE A 36 6.11 -18.29 30.43
CA PHE A 36 5.02 -18.20 31.38
C PHE A 36 5.28 -17.10 32.45
N ALA A 37 6.50 -17.00 32.96
CA ALA A 37 6.85 -15.95 33.91
C ALA A 37 6.75 -14.56 33.27
N ALA A 38 7.15 -14.39 32.01
CA ALA A 38 6.97 -13.15 31.26
C ALA A 38 5.49 -12.82 31.03
N LEU A 39 4.66 -13.83 30.73
CA LEU A 39 3.20 -13.69 30.62
C LEU A 39 2.60 -13.17 31.93
N MET A 40 2.92 -13.79 33.06
CA MET A 40 2.40 -13.37 34.36
C MET A 40 2.85 -11.96 34.74
N ARG A 41 4.10 -11.58 34.40
CA ARG A 41 4.62 -10.22 34.57
C ARG A 41 3.89 -9.20 33.70
N PHE A 42 3.58 -9.56 32.45
CA PHE A 42 2.82 -8.72 31.53
C PHE A 42 1.37 -8.52 31.98
N MET A 43 0.71 -9.59 32.42
CA MET A 43 -0.68 -9.57 32.90
C MET A 43 -0.85 -8.86 34.25
N GLY A 44 0.24 -8.53 34.95
CA GLY A 44 0.23 -7.87 36.25
C GLY A 44 0.02 -8.82 37.43
N ASP A 45 0.03 -10.13 37.19
CA ASP A 45 -0.15 -11.16 38.20
C ASP A 45 1.17 -11.51 38.92
N GLN A 46 2.32 -11.06 38.40
CA GLN A 46 3.63 -11.12 39.02
C GLN A 46 4.38 -9.78 38.91
N PRO A 47 5.28 -9.45 39.87
CA PRO A 47 6.08 -8.23 39.80
C PRO A 47 7.06 -8.27 38.62
N LYS A 48 7.15 -7.16 37.89
CA LYS A 48 8.09 -6.99 36.78
C LYS A 48 9.53 -6.92 37.27
N LEU A 49 10.46 -7.23 36.38
CA LEU A 49 11.89 -7.02 36.63
C LEU A 49 12.22 -5.52 36.70
N LYS A 50 13.34 -5.18 37.33
CA LYS A 50 13.77 -3.79 37.49
C LYS A 50 13.97 -3.14 36.11
N ASN A 51 13.30 -2.01 35.87
CA ASN A 51 13.27 -1.27 34.59
C ASN A 51 12.59 -1.99 33.41
N GLN A 52 11.83 -3.06 33.66
CA GLN A 52 11.09 -3.77 32.62
C GLN A 52 9.74 -3.09 32.35
N ASP A 53 9.49 -2.73 31.07
CA ASP A 53 8.20 -2.20 30.63
C ASP A 53 7.30 -3.28 30.00
N ASP A 54 6.03 -2.93 29.72
CA ASP A 54 5.06 -3.88 29.15
C ASP A 54 5.48 -4.38 27.77
N ALA A 55 6.12 -3.52 26.96
CA ALA A 55 6.57 -3.88 25.62
C ALA A 55 7.69 -4.93 25.68
N GLN A 56 8.65 -4.78 26.60
CA GLN A 56 9.73 -5.74 26.81
C GLN A 56 9.21 -7.11 27.23
N CYS A 57 8.22 -7.18 28.13
CA CYS A 57 7.60 -8.45 28.49
C CYS A 57 6.97 -9.14 27.26
N VAL A 58 6.31 -8.38 26.39
CA VAL A 58 5.69 -8.92 25.18
C VAL A 58 6.75 -9.38 24.18
N TYR A 59 7.83 -8.62 23.97
CA TYR A 59 8.93 -9.07 23.11
C TYR A 59 9.59 -10.35 23.61
N GLU A 60 9.81 -10.50 24.92
CA GLU A 60 10.32 -11.74 25.52
C GLU A 60 9.43 -12.93 25.14
N ILE A 61 8.11 -12.78 25.25
CA ILE A 61 7.14 -13.83 24.89
C ILE A 61 7.18 -14.14 23.39
N LEU A 62 7.08 -13.13 22.52
CA LEU A 62 7.00 -13.32 21.07
C LEU A 62 8.31 -13.87 20.48
N GLN A 63 9.47 -13.49 21.01
CA GLN A 63 10.76 -14.01 20.58
C GLN A 63 10.94 -15.49 20.95
N VAL A 64 10.56 -15.86 22.17
CA VAL A 64 10.63 -17.28 22.61
C VAL A 64 9.63 -18.12 21.82
N CYS A 65 8.44 -17.58 21.55
CA CYS A 65 7.43 -18.21 20.71
C CYS A 65 7.98 -18.58 19.33
N ASP A 66 8.66 -17.65 18.65
CA ASP A 66 9.21 -17.82 17.30
C ASP A 66 10.46 -18.72 17.26
N LEU A 67 11.44 -18.46 18.15
CA LEU A 67 12.73 -19.16 18.13
C LEU A 67 12.62 -20.65 18.46
N GLU A 68 11.70 -21.02 19.35
CA GLU A 68 11.57 -22.39 19.84
C GLU A 68 10.32 -23.10 19.31
N ASN A 69 9.61 -22.49 18.37
CA ASN A 69 8.37 -23.01 17.78
C ASN A 69 7.34 -23.41 18.86
N LEU A 70 7.22 -22.57 19.90
CA LEU A 70 6.38 -22.81 21.08
C LEU A 70 4.94 -22.27 20.90
N HIS A 71 4.49 -22.10 19.67
CA HIS A 71 3.21 -21.44 19.36
C HIS A 71 2.05 -22.02 20.16
N ASP A 72 1.86 -23.35 20.09
CA ASP A 72 0.75 -24.03 20.76
C ASP A 72 0.78 -23.87 22.27
N GLU A 73 1.97 -23.93 22.86
CA GLU A 73 2.17 -23.78 24.29
C GLU A 73 1.80 -22.36 24.74
N VAL A 74 2.31 -21.32 24.05
CA VAL A 74 1.98 -19.92 24.36
C VAL A 74 0.49 -19.66 24.17
N TYR A 75 -0.13 -20.18 23.11
CA TYR A 75 -1.59 -20.10 22.92
C TYR A 75 -2.34 -20.73 24.10
N CYS A 76 -1.95 -21.92 24.52
CA CYS A 76 -2.59 -22.61 25.64
C CYS A 76 -2.43 -21.85 26.96
N GLN A 77 -1.24 -21.33 27.24
CA GLN A 77 -0.97 -20.54 28.44
C GLN A 77 -1.83 -19.28 28.48
N VAL A 78 -1.88 -18.51 27.39
CA VAL A 78 -2.70 -17.29 27.32
C VAL A 78 -4.19 -17.62 27.44
N ILE A 79 -4.69 -18.61 26.69
CA ILE A 79 -6.11 -19.03 26.76
C ILE A 79 -6.48 -19.47 28.18
N LYS A 80 -5.60 -20.22 28.86
CA LYS A 80 -5.80 -20.60 30.26
C LYS A 80 -5.92 -19.38 31.15
N GLN A 81 -5.02 -18.40 31.02
CA GLN A 81 -5.00 -17.22 31.87
C GLN A 81 -6.18 -16.25 31.65
N VAL A 82 -6.82 -16.26 30.48
CA VAL A 82 -8.04 -15.48 30.22
C VAL A 82 -9.34 -16.23 30.54
N THR A 83 -9.27 -17.54 30.82
CA THR A 83 -10.44 -18.37 31.11
C THR A 83 -10.74 -18.38 32.60
N LEU A 84 -11.94 -17.95 33.00
CA LEU A 84 -12.41 -17.93 34.40
C LEU A 84 -11.49 -17.14 35.37
N ASN A 85 -10.75 -16.17 34.86
CA ASN A 85 -9.90 -15.31 35.68
C ASN A 85 -10.73 -14.13 36.24
N PRO A 86 -10.79 -13.95 37.58
CA PRO A 86 -11.59 -12.91 38.21
C PRO A 86 -10.99 -11.50 38.04
N ASN A 87 -9.70 -11.38 37.72
CA ASN A 87 -9.03 -10.10 37.54
C ASN A 87 -9.23 -9.59 36.10
N GLN A 88 -10.15 -8.63 35.93
CA GLN A 88 -10.49 -8.08 34.61
C GLN A 88 -9.32 -7.38 33.92
N GLU A 89 -8.42 -6.72 34.65
CA GLU A 89 -7.26 -6.06 34.05
C GLU A 89 -6.25 -7.09 33.50
N SER A 90 -5.99 -8.15 34.28
CA SER A 90 -5.18 -9.29 33.84
C SER A 90 -5.79 -9.93 32.60
N VAL A 91 -7.10 -10.20 32.60
CA VAL A 91 -7.82 -10.75 31.43
C VAL A 91 -7.67 -9.85 30.20
N LEU A 92 -7.85 -8.53 30.34
CA LEU A 92 -7.70 -7.59 29.23
C LEU A 92 -6.29 -7.65 28.63
N ARG A 93 -5.26 -7.66 29.47
CA ARG A 93 -3.86 -7.81 29.05
C ARG A 93 -3.65 -9.14 28.33
N GLY A 94 -4.17 -10.25 28.86
CA GLY A 94 -4.13 -11.56 28.18
C GLY A 94 -4.76 -11.54 26.79
N TRP A 95 -5.90 -10.87 26.61
CA TRP A 95 -6.54 -10.68 25.31
C TRP A 95 -5.71 -9.82 24.35
N LEU A 96 -5.02 -8.78 24.84
CA LEU A 96 -4.09 -7.99 24.02
C LEU A 96 -2.93 -8.86 23.50
N LEU A 97 -2.38 -9.75 24.33
CA LEU A 97 -1.34 -10.67 23.88
C LEU A 97 -1.88 -11.69 22.88
N LEU A 98 -3.08 -12.24 23.11
CA LEU A 98 -3.71 -13.16 22.16
C LEU A 98 -3.99 -12.49 20.80
N ASN A 99 -4.33 -11.20 20.81
CA ASN A 99 -4.48 -10.41 19.60
C ASN A 99 -3.17 -10.31 18.80
N LEU A 100 -2.04 -10.15 19.48
CA LEU A 100 -0.73 -10.21 18.84
C LEU A 100 -0.47 -11.60 18.29
N LEU A 101 -0.58 -12.65 19.11
CA LEU A 101 -0.32 -14.04 18.69
C LEU A 101 -1.09 -14.39 17.41
N THR A 102 -2.39 -14.11 17.36
CA THR A 102 -3.23 -14.36 16.17
C THR A 102 -2.80 -13.60 14.91
N GLY A 103 -2.09 -12.48 15.03
CA GLY A 103 -1.54 -11.73 13.90
C GLY A 103 -0.17 -12.19 13.40
N PHE A 104 0.64 -12.82 14.27
CA PHE A 104 2.03 -13.21 13.94
C PHE A 104 2.19 -14.72 13.74
N PHE A 105 1.54 -15.54 14.58
CA PHE A 105 1.78 -16.97 14.65
C PHE A 105 0.49 -17.75 14.45
N LEU A 106 0.56 -18.89 13.75
CA LEU A 106 -0.55 -19.83 13.65
C LEU A 106 -0.42 -20.91 14.71
N PRO A 107 -1.53 -21.30 15.37
CA PRO A 107 -1.61 -22.57 16.07
C PRO A 107 -1.32 -23.72 15.10
N SER A 108 -0.87 -24.86 15.62
CA SER A 108 -0.76 -26.08 14.84
C SER A 108 -2.13 -26.54 14.33
N ASN A 109 -2.13 -27.41 13.32
CA ASN A 109 -3.36 -28.02 12.80
C ASN A 109 -4.16 -28.77 13.89
N ILE A 110 -3.51 -29.19 14.98
CA ILE A 110 -4.15 -29.88 16.10
C ILE A 110 -4.87 -28.88 17.00
N LEU A 111 -4.22 -27.76 17.36
CA LEU A 111 -4.80 -26.75 18.25
C LEU A 111 -5.79 -25.82 17.53
N MET A 112 -5.59 -25.57 16.23
CA MET A 112 -6.38 -24.67 15.40
C MET A 112 -7.92 -24.77 15.57
N PRO A 113 -8.55 -25.96 15.48
CA PRO A 113 -10.01 -26.06 15.64
C PRO A 113 -10.48 -25.63 17.03
N TYR A 114 -9.69 -25.91 18.08
CA TYR A 114 -10.03 -25.57 19.45
C TYR A 114 -9.84 -24.07 19.73
N ALA A 115 -8.74 -23.49 19.24
CA ALA A 115 -8.49 -22.05 19.33
C ALA A 115 -9.56 -21.26 18.57
N THR A 116 -9.94 -21.71 17.38
CA THR A 116 -10.98 -21.07 16.56
C THR A 116 -12.34 -21.10 17.26
N LYS A 117 -12.73 -22.25 17.84
CA LYS A 117 -13.97 -22.37 18.60
C LYS A 117 -13.97 -21.50 19.85
N PHE A 118 -12.84 -21.42 20.56
CA PHE A 118 -12.67 -20.54 21.72
C PHE A 118 -12.90 -19.07 21.34
N LEU A 119 -12.25 -18.59 20.28
CA LEU A 119 -12.42 -17.22 19.79
C LEU A 119 -13.86 -16.95 19.32
N GLN A 120 -14.53 -17.90 18.68
CA GLN A 120 -15.93 -17.78 18.28
C GLN A 120 -16.87 -17.61 19.49
N GLN A 121 -16.66 -18.40 20.54
CA GLN A 121 -17.45 -18.32 21.77
C GLN A 121 -17.22 -16.98 22.48
N ALA A 122 -15.95 -16.59 22.65
CA ALA A 122 -15.60 -15.31 23.28
C ALA A 122 -16.05 -14.08 22.47
N SER A 123 -16.19 -14.20 21.15
CA SER A 123 -16.68 -13.13 20.27
C SER A 123 -18.20 -12.91 20.35
N SER A 124 -18.92 -13.84 20.99
CA SER A 124 -20.37 -13.70 21.23
C SER A 124 -20.66 -12.72 22.36
N ASP A 125 -19.69 -12.52 23.26
CA ASP A 125 -19.70 -11.44 24.25
C ASP A 125 -19.24 -10.12 23.62
N PRO A 126 -19.70 -8.94 24.10
CA PRO A 126 -19.40 -7.63 23.51
C PRO A 126 -17.93 -7.16 23.63
N SER A 127 -16.97 -8.07 23.87
CA SER A 127 -15.54 -7.75 23.84
C SER A 127 -15.06 -7.55 22.39
N ASN A 128 -14.70 -6.30 22.05
CA ASN A 128 -14.17 -5.96 20.73
C ASN A 128 -12.87 -6.73 20.40
N ILE A 129 -12.05 -7.08 21.40
CA ILE A 129 -10.72 -7.69 21.17
C ILE A 129 -10.84 -9.14 20.70
N ALA A 130 -11.80 -9.93 21.20
CA ALA A 130 -11.98 -11.31 20.78
C ALA A 130 -12.36 -11.41 19.28
N LYS A 131 -13.23 -10.51 18.81
CA LYS A 131 -13.60 -10.39 17.38
C LYS A 131 -12.39 -10.01 16.52
N ILE A 132 -11.55 -9.10 17.01
CA ILE A 132 -10.32 -8.71 16.33
C ILE A 132 -9.35 -9.90 16.26
N CYS A 133 -9.16 -10.64 17.36
CA CYS A 133 -8.33 -11.86 17.38
C CYS A 133 -8.83 -12.90 16.37
N GLN A 134 -10.15 -13.10 16.30
CA GLN A 134 -10.76 -14.02 15.33
C GLN A 134 -10.51 -13.59 13.89
N SER A 135 -10.67 -12.29 13.59
CA SER A 135 -10.37 -11.73 12.27
C SER A 135 -8.89 -11.89 11.91
N ASN A 136 -7.99 -11.59 12.85
CA ASN A 136 -6.55 -11.72 12.65
C ASN A 136 -6.12 -13.17 12.41
N LEU A 137 -6.66 -14.13 13.17
CA LEU A 137 -6.39 -15.54 12.95
C LEU A 137 -6.83 -15.99 11.54
N ARG A 138 -8.02 -15.58 11.10
CA ARG A 138 -8.49 -15.88 9.73
C ARG A 138 -7.57 -15.27 8.68
N LYS A 139 -7.13 -14.02 8.86
CA LYS A 139 -6.19 -13.36 7.95
C LYS A 139 -4.85 -14.07 7.89
N ASN A 140 -4.31 -14.45 9.04
CA ASN A 140 -3.04 -15.17 9.13
C ASN A 140 -3.12 -16.52 8.38
N VAL A 141 -4.26 -17.23 8.48
CA VAL A 141 -4.50 -18.45 7.70
C VAL A 141 -4.58 -18.17 6.18
N MET A 142 -5.22 -17.07 5.77
CA MET A 142 -5.42 -16.77 4.33
C MET A 142 -4.19 -16.16 3.65
N TYR A 143 -3.47 -15.28 4.33
CA TYR A 143 -2.43 -14.43 3.74
C TYR A 143 -1.03 -14.72 4.29
N GLY A 144 -0.91 -15.61 5.27
CA GLY A 144 0.27 -15.74 6.12
C GLY A 144 0.27 -14.67 7.22
N GLY A 145 1.09 -14.86 8.26
CA GLY A 145 1.26 -13.88 9.33
C GLY A 145 2.16 -12.71 8.93
N ARG A 146 2.20 -11.67 9.78
CA ARG A 146 3.19 -10.59 9.67
C ARG A 146 4.61 -11.17 9.67
N ARG A 147 5.48 -10.66 8.81
CA ARG A 147 6.86 -11.17 8.66
C ARG A 147 7.83 -10.65 9.73
N HIS A 148 7.51 -9.52 10.35
CA HIS A 148 8.33 -8.90 11.38
C HIS A 148 7.48 -8.60 12.60
N LEU A 149 8.05 -8.79 13.79
CA LEU A 149 7.43 -8.35 15.04
C LEU A 149 7.16 -6.83 15.02
N PRO A 150 6.19 -6.33 15.80
CA PRO A 150 5.89 -4.91 15.85
C PRO A 150 7.12 -4.09 16.21
N PHE A 151 7.27 -2.90 15.62
CA PHE A 151 8.32 -1.96 16.04
C PHE A 151 8.01 -1.37 17.42
N PRO A 152 8.96 -0.83 18.19
CA PRO A 152 8.70 -0.34 19.56
C PRO A 152 7.62 0.74 19.65
N VAL A 153 7.51 1.61 18.64
CA VAL A 153 6.45 2.63 18.57
C VAL A 153 5.08 1.99 18.31
N GLU A 154 5.04 1.02 17.40
CA GLU A 154 3.84 0.24 17.07
C GLU A 154 3.39 -0.61 18.27
N MET A 155 4.33 -1.26 18.96
CA MET A 155 4.09 -2.04 20.18
C MET A 155 3.47 -1.18 21.27
N LYS A 156 4.00 0.02 21.50
CA LYS A 156 3.40 0.96 22.45
C LYS A 156 1.98 1.34 22.04
N ALA A 157 1.73 1.59 20.76
CA ALA A 157 0.39 1.92 20.26
C ALA A 157 -0.60 0.75 20.37
N LEU A 158 -0.13 -0.49 20.17
CA LEU A 158 -0.91 -1.72 20.35
C LEU A 158 -1.30 -1.93 21.83
N LEU A 159 -0.42 -1.58 22.76
CA LEU A 159 -0.61 -1.77 24.20
C LEU A 159 -1.40 -0.64 24.87
N VAL A 160 -1.39 0.58 24.32
CA VAL A 160 -2.02 1.78 24.92
C VAL A 160 -3.51 1.95 24.54
N VAL A 161 -4.08 1.02 23.76
CA VAL A 161 -5.43 1.03 23.13
C VAL A 161 -5.32 1.30 21.63
N MET A 162 -5.50 0.22 20.85
CA MET A 162 -5.89 0.19 19.44
C MET A 162 -5.21 1.27 18.59
N GLY A 163 -3.88 1.19 18.49
CA GLY A 163 -3.04 2.04 17.65
C GLY A 163 -3.62 2.24 16.26
N ARG A 164 -3.92 3.49 15.97
CA ARG A 164 -4.71 3.99 14.86
C ARG A 164 -3.81 5.01 14.16
N GLY A 165 -3.00 4.56 13.19
CA GLY A 165 -2.02 5.39 12.45
C GLY A 165 -2.68 6.17 11.31
N VAL A 166 -2.06 7.20 10.74
CA VAL A 166 -2.65 8.01 9.65
C VAL A 166 -1.95 7.68 8.32
N GLY A 167 -2.70 7.26 7.29
CA GLY A 167 -2.25 7.25 5.88
C GLY A 167 -2.61 8.57 5.18
N ILE A 168 -1.85 9.00 4.17
CA ILE A 168 -2.13 10.17 3.33
C ILE A 168 -2.18 9.71 1.86
N LEU A 169 -3.26 10.00 1.15
CA LEU A 169 -3.40 9.72 -0.28
C LEU A 169 -2.87 10.89 -1.13
N PRO A 170 -2.33 10.64 -2.34
CA PRO A 170 -1.90 11.72 -3.22
C PRO A 170 -3.11 12.48 -3.78
N GLY A 171 -3.15 13.79 -3.58
CA GLY A 171 -4.21 14.68 -4.09
C GLY A 171 -5.36 14.94 -3.10
N CYS A 172 -5.56 14.06 -2.11
CA CYS A 172 -6.48 14.28 -1.01
C CYS A 172 -5.84 13.84 0.31
N SER A 173 -5.80 14.74 1.29
CA SER A 173 -5.40 14.45 2.67
C SER A 173 -6.47 13.61 3.38
N ILE A 174 -6.74 12.39 2.92
CA ILE A 174 -7.61 11.44 3.64
C ILE A 174 -6.74 10.77 4.69
N TYR A 175 -7.01 11.09 5.96
CA TYR A 175 -6.32 10.53 7.12
C TYR A 175 -6.94 9.17 7.45
N LEU A 176 -6.34 8.09 6.97
CA LEU A 176 -6.85 6.73 7.21
C LEU A 176 -6.19 6.06 8.37
N LEU A 177 -7.00 5.31 9.12
CA LEU A 177 -6.65 4.85 10.43
C LEU A 177 -6.03 3.45 10.42
N LEU A 178 -4.72 3.40 10.21
CA LEU A 178 -4.00 2.14 10.00
C LEU A 178 -3.90 1.34 11.29
N SER A 179 -4.37 0.09 11.23
CA SER A 179 -4.10 -0.92 12.25
C SER A 179 -2.82 -1.68 11.93
N SER A 180 -2.04 -2.01 12.96
CA SER A 180 -0.81 -2.82 12.88
C SER A 180 -0.97 -4.11 12.05
N LEU A 181 -2.14 -4.76 12.18
CA LEU A 181 -2.45 -6.04 11.55
C LEU A 181 -3.37 -5.89 10.33
N GLN A 182 -3.44 -4.70 9.74
CA GLN A 182 -4.22 -4.42 8.54
C GLN A 182 -3.48 -4.91 7.29
N VAL A 183 -4.20 -5.65 6.46
CA VAL A 183 -3.73 -6.15 5.17
C VAL A 183 -4.03 -5.11 4.10
N ALA A 184 -3.17 -4.98 3.09
CA ALA A 184 -3.31 -3.99 2.02
C ALA A 184 -4.67 -4.07 1.30
N LYS A 185 -5.22 -5.27 1.12
CA LYS A 185 -6.58 -5.49 0.58
C LYS A 185 -7.67 -4.81 1.40
N GLU A 186 -7.60 -4.87 2.73
CA GLU A 186 -8.59 -4.24 3.61
C GLU A 186 -8.54 -2.72 3.49
N LEU A 187 -7.32 -2.15 3.49
CA LEU A 187 -7.16 -0.70 3.30
C LEU A 187 -7.63 -0.26 1.91
N LEU A 188 -7.28 -1.02 0.87
CA LEU A 188 -7.71 -0.72 -0.49
C LEU A 188 -9.24 -0.73 -0.59
N GLN A 189 -9.89 -1.75 -0.02
CA GLN A 189 -11.34 -1.85 0.01
C GLN A 189 -11.97 -0.67 0.77
N GLU A 190 -11.44 -0.32 1.95
CA GLU A 190 -11.92 0.82 2.74
C GLU A 190 -11.83 2.14 1.97
N ILE A 191 -10.71 2.39 1.29
CA ILE A 191 -10.54 3.58 0.44
C ILE A 191 -11.54 3.59 -0.71
N CYS A 192 -11.66 2.45 -1.40
CA CYS A 192 -12.54 2.29 -2.55
C CYS A 192 -14.02 2.47 -2.18
N GLU A 193 -14.46 1.92 -1.05
CA GLU A 193 -15.81 2.12 -0.53
C GLU A 193 -16.07 3.58 -0.14
N GLN A 194 -15.11 4.26 0.48
CA GLN A 194 -15.22 5.67 0.84
C GLN A 194 -15.33 6.60 -0.38
N MET A 195 -14.77 6.21 -1.52
CA MET A 195 -14.84 6.99 -2.77
C MET A 195 -15.97 6.52 -3.71
N GLY A 196 -16.89 5.67 -3.27
CA GLY A 196 -17.97 5.16 -4.10
C GLY A 196 -17.54 4.18 -5.21
N ALA A 197 -16.29 3.70 -5.18
CA ALA A 197 -15.73 2.73 -6.11
C ALA A 197 -15.74 1.31 -5.50
N GLY A 198 -16.88 0.95 -4.89
CA GLY A 198 -17.07 -0.27 -4.10
C GLY A 198 -17.07 -1.58 -4.92
N GLU A 199 -17.18 -1.48 -6.24
CA GLU A 199 -17.34 -2.64 -7.11
C GLU A 199 -16.02 -3.41 -7.27
N GLN A 200 -16.09 -4.75 -7.18
CA GLN A 200 -14.89 -5.59 -7.20
C GLN A 200 -14.07 -5.43 -8.49
N GLU A 201 -14.72 -5.22 -9.63
CA GLU A 201 -14.04 -4.99 -10.91
C GLU A 201 -13.32 -3.64 -10.92
N GLU A 202 -13.91 -2.60 -10.32
CA GLU A 202 -13.29 -1.26 -10.20
C GLU A 202 -12.14 -1.27 -9.20
N MET A 203 -12.29 -1.94 -8.05
CA MET A 203 -11.23 -2.11 -7.05
C MET A 203 -9.97 -2.76 -7.65
N GLN A 204 -10.13 -3.71 -8.58
CA GLN A 204 -9.01 -4.33 -9.29
C GLN A 204 -8.24 -3.35 -10.17
N GLU A 205 -8.75 -2.15 -10.42
CA GLU A 205 -8.01 -1.13 -11.16
C GLU A 205 -7.05 -0.33 -10.28
N PHE A 206 -7.19 -0.40 -8.95
CA PHE A 206 -6.40 0.39 -8.00
C PHE A 206 -5.32 -0.42 -7.31
N ALA A 207 -4.20 0.20 -6.99
CA ALA A 207 -3.12 -0.40 -6.21
C ALA A 207 -2.53 0.61 -5.22
N LEU A 208 -2.05 0.09 -4.09
CA LEU A 208 -1.34 0.88 -3.09
C LEU A 208 0.16 0.87 -3.38
N PHE A 209 0.80 2.04 -3.28
CA PHE A 209 2.22 2.22 -3.52
C PHE A 209 2.92 2.73 -2.27
N ALA A 210 3.89 1.98 -1.77
CA ALA A 210 4.82 2.46 -0.75
C ALA A 210 5.91 3.32 -1.40
N ILE A 211 6.15 4.50 -0.84
CA ILE A 211 7.15 5.46 -1.30
C ILE A 211 8.11 5.73 -0.15
N ARG A 212 9.41 5.45 -0.36
CA ARG A 212 10.49 5.75 0.60
C ARG A 212 11.70 6.30 -0.13
N ASN A 213 12.15 7.51 0.22
CA ASN A 213 13.38 8.12 -0.34
C ASN A 213 13.52 7.96 -1.88
N LYS A 214 12.44 8.26 -2.61
CA LYS A 214 12.29 8.11 -4.08
C LYS A 214 12.13 6.68 -4.62
N ILE A 215 12.26 5.65 -3.78
CA ILE A 215 11.94 4.27 -4.14
C ILE A 215 10.42 4.11 -4.06
N VAL A 216 9.81 3.67 -5.15
CA VAL A 216 8.38 3.45 -5.27
C VAL A 216 8.14 1.97 -5.57
N ARG A 217 7.27 1.32 -4.81
CA ARG A 217 6.91 -0.08 -5.01
C ARG A 217 5.42 -0.30 -4.72
N PRO A 218 4.68 -1.00 -5.58
CA PRO A 218 3.33 -1.43 -5.26
C PRO A 218 3.33 -2.50 -4.16
N ILE A 219 2.38 -2.39 -3.24
CA ILE A 219 2.13 -3.33 -2.16
C ILE A 219 1.15 -4.38 -2.70
N ARG A 220 1.45 -5.66 -2.52
CA ARG A 220 0.51 -6.73 -2.93
C ARG A 220 -0.70 -6.73 -2.00
N THR A 221 -1.85 -7.13 -2.52
CA THR A 221 -3.11 -7.13 -1.77
C THR A 221 -3.07 -8.00 -0.52
N GLU A 222 -2.28 -9.06 -0.51
CA GLU A 222 -2.14 -10.02 0.59
C GLU A 222 -1.09 -9.60 1.63
N GLU A 223 -0.34 -8.52 1.38
CA GLU A 223 0.73 -8.10 2.28
C GLU A 223 0.24 -7.18 3.39
N TYR A 224 0.84 -7.28 4.58
CA TYR A 224 0.60 -6.37 5.68
C TYR A 224 1.30 -5.03 5.45
N LEU A 225 0.60 -3.93 5.72
CA LEU A 225 1.15 -2.59 5.51
C LEU A 225 2.35 -2.30 6.42
N HIS A 226 2.27 -2.70 7.68
CA HIS A 226 3.33 -2.47 8.67
C HIS A 226 4.58 -3.33 8.44
N ASP A 227 4.56 -4.30 7.52
CA ASP A 227 5.80 -4.98 7.08
C ASP A 227 6.65 -4.05 6.21
N TYR A 228 6.06 -2.98 5.67
CA TYR A 228 6.70 -1.99 4.81
C TYR A 228 6.85 -0.61 5.47
N LEU A 229 5.95 -0.25 6.39
CA LEU A 229 6.05 0.95 7.20
C LEU A 229 7.11 0.69 8.29
N LEU A 230 8.36 1.07 8.00
CA LEU A 230 9.46 1.01 8.95
C LEU A 230 9.28 2.07 10.05
N GLU A 231 10.10 2.00 11.12
CA GLU A 231 10.12 2.98 12.23
C GLU A 231 10.19 4.45 11.77
N ASP A 232 10.75 4.69 10.59
CA ASP A 232 10.85 6.03 10.02
C ASP A 232 9.50 6.44 9.41
N MET A 233 8.94 7.57 9.87
CA MET A 233 7.80 8.31 9.27
C MET A 233 8.04 8.79 7.81
N LEU A 234 9.05 8.23 7.14
CA LEU A 234 9.48 8.55 5.78
C LEU A 234 8.80 7.69 4.71
N VAL A 235 8.00 6.69 5.10
CA VAL A 235 7.25 5.85 4.16
C VAL A 235 5.83 6.40 4.00
N THR A 236 5.48 6.86 2.80
CA THR A 236 4.11 7.27 2.47
C THR A 236 3.44 6.19 1.61
N VAL A 237 2.14 5.97 1.81
CA VAL A 237 1.35 5.01 1.03
C VAL A 237 0.38 5.76 0.14
N ASN A 238 0.49 5.58 -1.17
CA ASN A 238 -0.30 6.27 -2.15
C ASN A 238 -1.22 5.30 -2.90
N LEU A 239 -2.52 5.60 -2.97
CA LEU A 239 -3.40 4.94 -3.93
C LEU A 239 -3.09 5.44 -5.35
N ARG A 240 -3.06 4.51 -6.31
CA ARG A 240 -3.04 4.84 -7.73
C ARG A 240 -3.96 3.91 -8.51
N ARG A 241 -4.69 4.45 -9.47
CA ARG A 241 -5.37 3.69 -10.51
C ARG A 241 -4.39 3.30 -11.61
N LEU A 242 -4.27 2.00 -11.87
CA LEU A 242 -3.35 1.42 -12.85
C LEU A 242 -4.01 1.09 -14.18
N THR A 243 -5.27 0.65 -14.16
CA THR A 243 -6.04 0.36 -15.38
C THR A 243 -7.29 1.23 -15.43
N TRP A 244 -7.81 1.46 -16.63
CA TRP A 244 -8.93 2.39 -16.86
C TRP A 244 -9.98 1.70 -17.74
N LYS A 245 -10.31 0.45 -17.40
CA LYS A 245 -11.34 -0.35 -18.09
C LYS A 245 -12.73 0.16 -17.72
N ILE A 246 -12.92 0.50 -16.45
CA ILE A 246 -14.21 1.01 -15.96
C ILE A 246 -14.24 2.53 -16.18
N PRO A 247 -15.29 3.07 -16.82
CA PRO A 247 -15.42 4.51 -17.03
C PRO A 247 -15.39 5.28 -15.71
N LEU A 248 -14.81 6.48 -15.73
CA LEU A 248 -14.86 7.38 -14.58
C LEU A 248 -16.30 7.82 -14.32
N HIS A 249 -16.70 7.74 -13.06
CA HIS A 249 -17.91 8.38 -12.54
C HIS A 249 -17.52 9.59 -11.71
N PHE A 250 -18.40 10.59 -11.64
CA PHE A 250 -18.11 11.87 -10.97
C PHE A 250 -19.21 12.26 -9.99
N GLU A 251 -19.89 11.25 -9.44
CA GLU A 251 -20.95 11.42 -8.44
C GLU A 251 -20.34 11.74 -7.07
N ASP A 252 -19.18 11.17 -6.77
CA ASP A 252 -18.44 11.37 -5.53
C ASP A 252 -17.31 12.41 -5.70
N LYS A 253 -17.26 13.37 -4.76
CA LYS A 253 -16.23 14.41 -4.76
C LYS A 253 -14.84 13.85 -4.46
N ILE A 254 -14.71 12.93 -3.50
CA ILE A 254 -13.45 12.27 -3.15
C ILE A 254 -12.92 11.52 -4.36
N TYR A 255 -13.78 10.79 -5.07
CA TYR A 255 -13.40 10.11 -6.30
C TYR A 255 -12.83 11.08 -7.33
N THR A 256 -13.52 12.20 -7.55
CA THR A 256 -13.09 13.24 -8.49
C THR A 256 -11.73 13.82 -8.10
N ASP A 257 -11.54 14.16 -6.82
CA ASP A 257 -10.32 14.78 -6.33
C ASP A 257 -9.12 13.81 -6.35
N VAL A 258 -9.32 12.52 -6.05
CA VAL A 258 -8.28 11.47 -6.15
C VAL A 258 -7.80 11.31 -7.59
N HIS A 259 -8.73 11.19 -8.55
CA HIS A 259 -8.38 11.04 -9.96
C HIS A 259 -7.75 12.32 -10.53
N TYR A 260 -8.26 13.48 -10.14
CA TYR A 260 -7.66 14.77 -10.47
C TYR A 260 -6.22 14.86 -9.97
N GLY A 261 -5.96 14.53 -8.70
CA GLY A 261 -4.63 14.56 -8.12
C GLY A 261 -3.63 13.64 -8.82
N GLN A 262 -4.04 12.40 -9.11
CA GLN A 262 -3.19 11.46 -9.85
C GLN A 262 -2.85 11.98 -11.26
N ILE A 263 -3.86 12.42 -12.00
CA ILE A 263 -3.71 12.84 -13.40
C ILE A 263 -2.96 14.17 -13.49
N GLN A 264 -3.22 15.12 -12.59
CA GLN A 264 -2.47 16.36 -12.46
C GLN A 264 -0.98 16.05 -12.20
N TRP A 265 -0.68 15.09 -11.33
CA TRP A 265 0.71 14.70 -11.07
C TRP A 265 1.40 14.17 -12.33
N ASP A 266 0.75 13.28 -13.09
CA ASP A 266 1.30 12.75 -14.33
C ASP A 266 1.43 13.85 -15.41
N TYR A 267 0.47 14.77 -15.49
CA TYR A 267 0.51 15.95 -16.35
C TYR A 267 1.70 16.87 -16.03
N LEU A 268 1.90 17.27 -14.76
CA LEU A 268 3.03 18.09 -14.32
C LEU A 268 4.37 17.35 -14.48
N LYS A 269 4.34 16.01 -14.40
CA LYS A 269 5.49 15.17 -14.76
C LYS A 269 5.73 15.09 -16.27
N GLY A 270 4.88 15.68 -17.09
CA GLY A 270 5.02 15.74 -18.54
C GLY A 270 4.79 14.40 -19.21
N LYS A 271 4.03 13.51 -18.55
CA LYS A 271 3.74 12.17 -19.06
C LYS A 271 2.61 12.17 -20.07
N ILE A 272 1.60 13.03 -19.90
CA ILE A 272 0.36 13.06 -20.72
C ILE A 272 0.44 14.13 -21.83
N LEU A 273 1.57 14.84 -21.98
CA LEU A 273 1.70 15.97 -22.91
C LEU A 273 1.99 15.56 -24.36
N LEU A 274 1.32 16.24 -25.29
CA LEU A 274 1.50 16.13 -26.74
C LEU A 274 2.64 17.01 -27.27
N ARG A 275 3.04 16.78 -28.52
CA ARG A 275 3.98 17.62 -29.27
C ARG A 275 3.41 19.03 -29.36
N TYR A 276 4.26 20.01 -29.11
CA TYR A 276 3.88 21.43 -29.15
C TYR A 276 3.26 21.82 -30.50
N SER A 277 1.99 22.25 -30.46
CA SER A 277 1.28 22.92 -31.54
C SER A 277 0.67 24.24 -31.02
N LYS A 278 0.23 25.13 -31.92
CA LYS A 278 -0.42 26.38 -31.52
C LYS A 278 -1.76 26.12 -30.82
N GLU A 279 -2.45 25.06 -31.20
CA GLU A 279 -3.69 24.60 -30.58
C GLU A 279 -3.42 24.07 -29.16
N LEU A 280 -2.32 23.31 -28.98
CA LEU A 280 -1.89 22.86 -27.66
C LEU A 280 -1.48 24.03 -26.77
N GLU A 281 -0.84 25.06 -27.33
CA GLU A 281 -0.51 26.30 -26.62
C GLU A 281 -1.76 26.93 -25.99
N MET A 282 -2.84 27.07 -26.76
CA MET A 282 -4.10 27.57 -26.22
C MET A 282 -4.71 26.64 -25.16
N GLN A 283 -4.66 25.33 -25.37
CA GLN A 283 -5.16 24.35 -24.39
C GLN A 283 -4.36 24.38 -23.08
N LEU A 284 -3.04 24.57 -23.12
CA LEU A 284 -2.20 24.71 -21.93
C LEU A 284 -2.61 25.91 -21.07
N GLY A 285 -2.96 27.03 -21.72
CA GLY A 285 -3.48 28.22 -21.01
C GLY A 285 -4.76 27.93 -20.24
N VAL A 286 -5.67 27.14 -20.81
CA VAL A 286 -6.92 26.70 -20.16
C VAL A 286 -6.63 25.73 -19.01
N LEU A 287 -5.77 24.72 -19.22
CA LEU A 287 -5.42 23.72 -18.21
C LEU A 287 -4.75 24.34 -16.98
N VAL A 288 -3.92 25.36 -17.17
CA VAL A 288 -3.29 26.10 -16.07
C VAL A 288 -4.33 26.89 -15.27
N MET A 289 -5.31 27.50 -15.94
CA MET A 289 -6.40 28.20 -15.26
C MET A 289 -7.28 27.25 -14.43
N LEU A 290 -7.63 26.09 -14.99
CA LEU A 290 -8.42 25.07 -14.28
C LEU A 290 -7.69 24.55 -13.03
N GLN A 291 -6.37 24.33 -13.13
CA GLN A 291 -5.56 23.94 -11.97
C GLN A 291 -5.53 25.00 -10.88
N HIS A 292 -5.41 26.27 -11.27
CA HIS A 292 -5.47 27.39 -10.33
C HIS A 292 -6.83 27.44 -9.61
N TRP A 293 -7.94 27.26 -10.33
CA TRP A 293 -9.27 27.27 -9.75
C TRP A 293 -9.53 26.08 -8.82
N ALA A 294 -9.15 24.87 -9.23
CA ALA A 294 -9.26 23.68 -8.39
C ALA A 294 -8.54 23.84 -7.05
N LYS A 295 -7.39 24.53 -7.03
CA LYS A 295 -6.64 24.80 -5.79
C LYS A 295 -7.31 25.87 -4.92
N THR A 296 -7.86 26.94 -5.50
CA THR A 296 -8.62 27.94 -4.74
C THR A 296 -9.92 27.39 -4.14
N GLU A 297 -10.47 26.32 -4.71
CA GLU A 297 -11.60 25.60 -4.12
C GLU A 297 -11.19 24.76 -2.90
N GLN A 298 -9.91 24.36 -2.79
CA GLN A 298 -9.38 23.55 -1.69
C GLN A 298 -8.78 24.39 -0.54
N GLU A 299 -8.25 25.59 -0.83
CA GLU A 299 -7.63 26.48 0.16
C GLU A 299 -8.48 27.75 0.40
N SER A 300 -8.97 27.94 1.64
CA SER A 300 -9.83 29.07 2.05
C SER A 300 -9.13 30.44 2.16
N SER A 301 -7.85 30.51 1.82
CA SER A 301 -7.07 31.75 1.78
C SER A 301 -6.55 32.02 0.38
N ALA A 302 -7.01 33.11 -0.25
CA ALA A 302 -6.61 33.50 -1.60
C ALA A 302 -5.09 33.76 -1.69
N PRO A 303 -4.30 32.94 -2.41
CA PRO A 303 -2.89 33.22 -2.64
C PRO A 303 -2.75 34.39 -3.63
N SER A 304 -1.63 35.11 -3.59
CA SER A 304 -1.36 36.20 -4.54
C SER A 304 -1.47 35.68 -5.98
N ARG A 305 -2.44 36.24 -6.72
CA ARG A 305 -3.03 35.79 -7.99
C ARG A 305 -2.08 35.41 -9.15
N TYR A 306 -0.76 35.62 -9.03
CA TYR A 306 0.20 35.48 -10.13
C TYR A 306 1.56 34.83 -9.78
N ALA A 307 1.90 34.64 -8.50
CA ALA A 307 3.19 34.06 -8.12
C ALA A 307 3.26 32.55 -8.37
N TYR A 308 2.17 31.85 -8.07
CA TYR A 308 2.05 30.38 -8.18
C TYR A 308 1.87 29.89 -9.61
N LEU A 309 1.08 30.62 -10.41
CA LEU A 309 0.94 30.38 -11.85
C LEU A 309 2.30 30.31 -12.54
N ARG A 310 3.27 31.12 -12.11
CA ARG A 310 4.64 31.11 -12.65
C ARG A 310 5.34 29.77 -12.40
N GLU A 311 5.20 29.13 -11.25
CA GLU A 311 5.85 27.84 -10.96
C GLU A 311 5.23 26.66 -11.72
N GLU A 312 3.90 26.57 -11.79
CA GLU A 312 3.22 25.53 -12.58
C GLU A 312 3.51 25.67 -14.09
N ILE A 313 3.46 26.90 -14.60
CA ILE A 313 3.78 27.20 -15.99
C ILE A 313 5.25 26.92 -16.29
N VAL A 314 6.18 27.29 -15.39
CA VAL A 314 7.60 26.97 -15.54
C VAL A 314 7.80 25.46 -15.58
N ASN A 315 7.15 24.67 -14.72
CA ASN A 315 7.27 23.22 -14.73
C ASN A 315 6.73 22.57 -16.02
N CYS A 316 5.62 23.08 -16.56
CA CYS A 316 5.05 22.62 -17.84
C CYS A 316 5.89 23.06 -19.05
N THR A 317 6.41 24.30 -19.05
CA THR A 317 7.18 24.88 -20.17
C THR A 317 8.63 24.41 -20.22
N PHE A 318 9.27 24.15 -19.08
CA PHE A 318 10.66 23.65 -19.01
C PHE A 318 10.83 22.30 -19.72
N LYS A 319 9.78 21.47 -19.75
CA LYS A 319 9.77 20.19 -20.47
C LYS A 319 9.52 20.31 -21.97
N CYS A 320 8.81 21.33 -22.42
CA CYS A 320 8.59 21.63 -23.83
C CYS A 320 9.78 22.32 -24.53
N ARG A 321 10.93 22.48 -23.85
CA ARG A 321 12.20 23.04 -24.37
C ARG A 321 12.09 24.43 -25.04
N LYS A 322 11.05 25.22 -24.75
CA LYS A 322 10.94 26.62 -25.19
C LYS A 322 10.57 27.55 -24.03
N THR A 323 11.25 28.69 -23.97
CA THR A 323 10.87 29.83 -23.13
C THR A 323 9.56 30.42 -23.65
N TRP A 324 8.46 30.18 -22.93
CA TRP A 324 7.22 30.89 -23.17
C TRP A 324 7.38 32.34 -22.74
N GLU A 325 7.25 33.29 -23.66
CA GLU A 325 7.36 34.72 -23.35
C GLU A 325 6.25 35.14 -22.37
N HIS A 326 6.63 35.65 -21.21
CA HIS A 326 5.72 36.02 -20.10
C HIS A 326 4.54 36.93 -20.53
N LEU A 327 4.71 37.74 -21.58
CA LEU A 327 3.66 38.61 -22.13
C LEU A 327 2.57 37.84 -22.90
N LYS A 328 2.93 36.84 -23.71
CA LYS A 328 1.95 35.97 -24.40
C LYS A 328 1.14 35.15 -23.41
N LEU A 329 1.76 34.74 -22.30
CA LEU A 329 1.10 34.02 -21.23
C LEU A 329 -0.03 34.84 -20.60
N LEU A 330 0.26 36.08 -20.18
CA LEU A 330 -0.72 36.95 -19.53
C LEU A 330 -1.90 37.30 -20.46
N THR A 331 -1.63 37.48 -21.76
CA THR A 331 -2.71 37.64 -22.73
C THR A 331 -3.54 36.37 -22.85
N THR A 332 -2.93 35.20 -22.99
CA THR A 332 -3.67 33.93 -23.13
C THR A 332 -4.51 33.63 -21.90
N LEU A 333 -3.96 33.86 -20.69
CA LEU A 333 -4.68 33.71 -19.42
C LEU A 333 -5.84 34.70 -19.29
N GLY A 334 -5.65 35.97 -19.68
CA GLY A 334 -6.71 36.97 -19.68
C GLY A 334 -7.81 36.71 -20.72
N TRP A 335 -7.50 36.02 -21.81
CA TRP A 335 -8.50 35.53 -22.77
C TRP A 335 -9.24 34.30 -22.23
N CYS A 336 -8.53 33.31 -21.67
CA CYS A 336 -9.12 32.10 -21.09
C CYS A 336 -10.03 32.44 -19.89
N SER A 337 -9.62 33.37 -19.03
CA SER A 337 -10.44 33.85 -17.91
C SER A 337 -11.74 34.49 -18.38
N ARG A 338 -11.75 35.18 -19.53
CA ARG A 338 -12.97 35.77 -20.11
C ARG A 338 -13.83 34.74 -20.82
N LEU A 339 -13.21 33.77 -21.49
CA LEU A 339 -13.91 32.64 -22.15
C LEU A 339 -14.67 31.79 -21.13
N LEU A 340 -14.06 31.55 -19.97
CA LEU A 340 -14.58 30.69 -18.91
C LEU A 340 -15.45 31.45 -17.89
N ALA A 341 -15.42 32.79 -17.86
CA ALA A 341 -16.25 33.60 -16.96
C ALA A 341 -17.77 33.49 -17.23
N GLY A 342 -18.17 33.05 -18.43
CA GLY A 342 -19.57 32.78 -18.78
C GLY A 342 -20.03 31.36 -18.40
N SER A 343 -19.09 30.45 -18.16
CA SER A 343 -19.30 29.06 -17.78
C SER A 343 -19.07 28.89 -16.28
N CYS A 344 -19.77 29.69 -15.46
CA CYS A 344 -19.81 29.40 -14.03
C CYS A 344 -20.33 27.95 -13.82
N CYS A 345 -19.85 27.32 -12.74
CA CYS A 345 -20.54 26.27 -11.96
C CYS A 345 -20.15 24.79 -12.14
N LEU A 346 -19.10 24.41 -12.86
CA LEU A 346 -18.64 23.01 -12.86
C LEU A 346 -17.29 22.91 -12.15
N ASN A 347 -17.19 21.97 -11.21
CA ASN A 347 -15.98 21.64 -10.42
C ASN A 347 -14.73 21.71 -11.32
N ALA A 348 -13.77 22.58 -11.01
CA ALA A 348 -12.63 22.82 -11.89
C ALA A 348 -11.79 21.54 -12.12
N SER A 349 -11.72 20.67 -11.10
CA SER A 349 -11.12 19.34 -11.19
C SER A 349 -11.85 18.45 -12.21
N PHE A 350 -13.18 18.50 -12.23
CA PHE A 350 -14.01 17.76 -13.19
C PHE A 350 -13.75 18.24 -14.63
N CYS A 351 -13.80 19.55 -14.90
CA CYS A 351 -13.57 20.08 -16.24
C CYS A 351 -12.16 19.78 -16.75
N PHE A 352 -11.16 19.87 -15.87
CA PHE A 352 -9.78 19.49 -16.19
C PHE A 352 -9.71 18.04 -16.69
N LEU A 353 -10.37 17.13 -15.97
CA LEU A 353 -10.42 15.71 -16.31
C LEU A 353 -11.19 15.45 -17.61
N THR A 354 -12.49 15.78 -17.64
CA THR A 354 -13.41 15.32 -18.69
C THR A 354 -13.32 16.10 -19.99
N GLU A 355 -13.17 17.42 -19.91
CA GLU A 355 -13.22 18.28 -21.10
C GLU A 355 -11.88 18.35 -21.82
N HIS A 356 -10.78 18.11 -21.11
CA HIS A 356 -9.43 18.28 -21.63
C HIS A 356 -8.56 17.02 -21.54
N VAL A 357 -8.25 16.54 -20.34
CA VAL A 357 -7.17 15.54 -20.18
C VAL A 357 -7.58 14.15 -20.64
N MET A 358 -8.82 13.73 -20.46
CA MET A 358 -9.35 12.45 -20.96
C MET A 358 -9.32 12.33 -22.49
N LYS A 359 -9.23 13.44 -23.22
CA LYS A 359 -9.16 13.47 -24.70
C LYS A 359 -7.73 13.36 -25.23
N LEU A 360 -6.73 13.37 -24.35
CA LEU A 360 -5.32 13.23 -24.74
C LEU A 360 -4.99 11.75 -25.01
N PRO A 361 -4.15 11.42 -26.01
CA PRO A 361 -3.98 10.04 -26.47
C PRO A 361 -3.26 9.13 -25.47
N PHE A 362 -2.56 9.70 -24.48
CA PHE A 362 -1.87 8.94 -23.43
C PHE A 362 -2.60 8.97 -22.10
N PHE A 363 -3.86 9.41 -22.10
CA PHE A 363 -4.73 9.26 -20.94
C PHE A 363 -4.85 7.78 -20.56
N GLY A 364 -4.72 7.48 -19.27
CA GLY A 364 -4.86 6.13 -18.73
C GLY A 364 -3.65 5.21 -18.90
N TYR A 365 -2.54 5.70 -19.46
CA TYR A 365 -1.31 4.89 -19.60
C TYR A 365 -0.36 5.06 -18.40
N ASN A 366 0.29 3.97 -17.99
CA ASN A 366 1.32 3.97 -16.94
C ASN A 366 2.68 4.35 -17.52
N ILE A 367 3.00 5.64 -17.56
CA ILE A 367 4.14 6.13 -18.35
C ILE A 367 5.44 6.19 -17.53
N PHE A 368 6.50 5.57 -18.06
CA PHE A 368 7.88 5.61 -17.54
C PHE A 368 8.81 6.35 -18.54
N PHE A 369 10.02 6.70 -18.15
CA PHE A 369 11.00 7.30 -19.07
C PHE A 369 12.19 6.35 -19.26
N VAL A 370 12.42 5.91 -20.49
CA VAL A 370 13.53 5.00 -20.86
C VAL A 370 14.68 5.80 -21.44
N GLU A 371 15.90 5.50 -20.99
CA GLU A 371 17.13 6.17 -21.42
C GLU A 371 17.88 5.37 -22.49
N LYS A 372 17.93 4.04 -22.38
CA LYS A 372 18.53 3.18 -23.40
C LYS A 372 17.71 1.94 -23.69
N VAL A 373 17.88 1.41 -24.89
CA VAL A 373 17.13 0.30 -25.47
C VAL A 373 18.09 -0.55 -26.30
N SER A 374 17.92 -1.87 -26.30
CA SER A 374 18.75 -2.82 -27.05
C SER A 374 18.57 -2.80 -28.56
N ASP A 375 17.36 -2.49 -29.03
CA ASP A 375 16.99 -2.50 -30.43
C ASP A 375 17.27 -1.14 -31.09
N SER A 376 18.21 -1.12 -32.04
CA SER A 376 18.62 0.07 -32.77
C SER A 376 17.58 0.57 -33.79
N THR A 377 16.55 -0.23 -34.10
CA THR A 377 15.44 0.17 -34.97
C THR A 377 14.40 1.03 -34.24
N ILE A 378 14.45 1.05 -32.91
CA ILE A 378 13.60 1.90 -32.07
C ILE A 378 14.28 3.27 -31.96
N PRO A 379 13.72 4.33 -32.56
CA PRO A 379 14.36 5.65 -32.57
C PRO A 379 14.50 6.21 -31.14
N TRP A 380 15.63 6.87 -30.89
CA TRP A 380 16.05 7.27 -29.55
C TRP A 380 15.17 8.36 -28.90
N LEU A 381 14.87 8.11 -27.63
CA LEU A 381 14.67 9.00 -26.46
C LEU A 381 13.31 9.66 -26.12
N HIS A 382 12.94 9.37 -24.86
CA HIS A 382 11.90 9.88 -23.96
C HIS A 382 10.45 9.49 -24.25
N HIS A 383 9.78 9.08 -23.15
CA HIS A 383 8.38 8.64 -22.98
C HIS A 383 8.15 7.15 -23.30
N SER A 384 7.70 6.37 -22.31
CA SER A 384 7.47 4.93 -22.45
C SER A 384 6.18 4.48 -21.78
N ALA A 385 5.53 3.51 -22.42
CA ALA A 385 4.82 2.32 -21.90
C ALA A 385 4.01 1.69 -23.06
N LEU A 386 3.73 2.51 -24.06
CA LEU A 386 3.80 2.19 -25.47
C LEU A 386 5.14 2.76 -25.95
N TRP A 387 5.90 2.05 -26.78
CA TRP A 387 7.13 2.61 -27.31
C TRP A 387 6.72 3.67 -28.32
N LEU A 388 7.09 4.92 -28.13
CA LEU A 388 6.58 6.03 -28.93
C LEU A 388 7.74 6.77 -29.60
N CYS A 389 7.57 7.15 -30.87
CA CYS A 389 8.59 7.88 -31.63
C CYS A 389 8.68 9.31 -31.09
N SER A 390 9.88 9.72 -30.65
CA SER A 390 10.14 11.04 -30.08
C SER A 390 9.94 12.21 -31.06
N LEU A 391 9.87 11.93 -32.36
CA LEU A 391 9.69 12.93 -33.43
C LEU A 391 8.25 12.97 -33.97
N THR A 392 7.51 11.87 -33.95
CA THR A 392 6.15 11.78 -34.55
C THR A 392 5.03 11.58 -33.54
N GLN A 393 5.34 11.21 -32.29
CA GLN A 393 4.35 10.75 -31.29
C GLN A 393 3.51 9.55 -31.74
N GLU A 394 4.04 8.73 -32.65
CA GLU A 394 3.41 7.49 -33.10
C GLU A 394 3.97 6.29 -32.36
N LEU A 395 3.11 5.29 -32.15
CA LEU A 395 3.46 4.00 -31.57
C LEU A 395 4.56 3.31 -32.38
N CYS A 396 5.79 3.31 -31.87
CA CYS A 396 6.95 2.61 -32.43
C CYS A 396 6.89 1.10 -32.26
N HIS A 397 6.48 0.64 -31.08
CA HIS A 397 6.55 -0.77 -30.72
C HIS A 397 5.54 -1.08 -29.61
N THR A 398 4.93 -2.26 -29.70
CA THR A 398 3.92 -2.73 -28.73
C THR A 398 4.23 -4.18 -28.41
N ILE A 399 4.30 -4.48 -27.12
CA ILE A 399 4.41 -5.85 -26.62
C ILE A 399 3.07 -6.16 -25.96
N PRO A 400 2.21 -7.00 -26.58
CA PRO A 400 1.01 -7.48 -25.91
C PRO A 400 1.38 -8.18 -24.60
N LEU A 401 0.69 -7.87 -23.51
CA LEU A 401 0.97 -8.48 -22.20
C LEU A 401 0.88 -10.02 -22.24
N LYS A 402 0.00 -10.57 -23.08
CA LYS A 402 -0.15 -12.02 -23.29
C LYS A 402 1.07 -12.69 -23.93
N GLU A 403 1.90 -11.92 -24.63
CA GLU A 403 3.13 -12.43 -25.25
C GLU A 403 4.34 -12.30 -24.33
N LEU A 404 4.20 -11.59 -23.20
CA LEU A 404 5.29 -11.40 -22.25
C LEU A 404 5.48 -12.67 -21.41
N GLN A 405 6.58 -13.38 -21.66
CA GLN A 405 6.87 -14.65 -21.01
C GLN A 405 7.64 -14.47 -19.70
N ARG A 406 8.60 -13.55 -19.67
CA ARG A 406 9.46 -13.35 -18.51
C ARG A 406 10.00 -11.93 -18.45
N MET A 407 10.06 -11.38 -17.23
CA MET A 407 10.75 -10.13 -16.93
C MET A 407 11.84 -10.37 -15.89
N ARG A 408 12.96 -9.64 -15.98
CA ARG A 408 13.96 -9.57 -14.90
C ARG A 408 14.53 -8.17 -14.77
N THR A 409 14.84 -7.77 -13.55
CA THR A 409 15.57 -6.51 -13.29
C THR A 409 17.07 -6.74 -13.45
N LEU A 410 17.75 -5.76 -14.05
CA LEU A 410 19.18 -5.75 -14.28
C LEU A 410 19.83 -4.72 -13.36
N ARG A 411 20.97 -5.08 -12.78
CA ARG A 411 21.78 -4.14 -11.99
C ARG A 411 22.56 -3.22 -12.94
N PRO A 412 22.83 -1.97 -12.53
CA PRO A 412 23.73 -1.09 -13.27
C PRO A 412 25.07 -1.76 -13.56
N THR A 413 25.56 -1.60 -14.79
CA THR A 413 26.88 -2.09 -15.23
C THR A 413 28.05 -1.20 -14.79
N SER A 414 27.78 0.04 -14.36
CA SER A 414 28.75 1.00 -13.84
C SER A 414 28.21 1.71 -12.59
N GLU A 415 29.07 2.32 -11.78
CA GLU A 415 28.66 3.07 -10.57
C GLU A 415 27.72 4.25 -10.88
N GLN A 416 27.81 4.84 -12.09
CA GLN A 416 26.90 5.88 -12.59
C GLN A 416 25.81 5.32 -13.54
N GLY A 417 25.74 3.99 -13.69
CA GLY A 417 24.82 3.34 -14.61
C GLY A 417 23.39 3.34 -14.05
N LEU A 418 22.43 3.25 -14.96
CA LEU A 418 21.03 3.07 -14.57
C LEU A 418 20.68 1.60 -14.39
N PRO A 419 19.69 1.29 -13.55
CA PRO A 419 19.12 -0.04 -13.52
C PRO A 419 18.37 -0.31 -14.82
N GLY A 420 18.21 -1.58 -15.15
CA GLY A 420 17.52 -2.00 -16.36
C GLY A 420 16.45 -3.05 -16.13
N ILE A 421 15.70 -3.34 -17.18
CA ILE A 421 14.75 -4.45 -17.25
C ILE A 421 15.02 -5.21 -18.53
N GLU A 422 15.06 -6.52 -18.45
CA GLU A 422 14.97 -7.40 -19.61
C GLU A 422 13.56 -7.97 -19.71
N LEU A 423 12.99 -7.89 -20.92
CA LEU A 423 11.70 -8.40 -21.31
C LEU A 423 11.92 -9.52 -22.32
N ASN A 424 11.44 -10.73 -22.00
CA ASN A 424 11.39 -11.86 -22.92
C ASN A 424 9.94 -12.06 -23.34
N TYR A 425 9.66 -12.01 -24.64
CA TYR A 425 8.32 -12.01 -25.20
C TYR A 425 8.25 -12.73 -26.56
N GLY A 426 7.04 -13.03 -27.02
CA GLY A 426 6.78 -13.74 -28.28
C GLY A 426 6.35 -15.19 -28.06
N SER A 427 6.26 -15.97 -29.13
CA SER A 427 5.89 -17.39 -29.06
C SER A 427 7.11 -18.27 -28.79
N ALA A 428 6.89 -19.52 -28.34
CA ALA A 428 7.97 -20.49 -28.19
C ALA A 428 8.74 -20.75 -29.51
N ALA A 429 8.08 -20.52 -30.66
CA ALA A 429 8.69 -20.65 -31.98
C ALA A 429 9.48 -19.40 -32.42
N SER A 430 9.24 -18.23 -31.82
CA SER A 430 9.91 -16.98 -32.16
C SER A 430 10.14 -16.13 -30.90
N PRO A 431 11.04 -16.56 -29.99
CA PRO A 431 11.36 -15.80 -28.79
C PRO A 431 12.07 -14.49 -29.16
N ARG A 432 11.70 -13.40 -28.49
CA ARG A 432 12.32 -12.08 -28.60
C ARG A 432 12.75 -11.60 -27.22
N THR A 433 13.88 -10.90 -27.18
CA THR A 433 14.42 -10.31 -25.97
C THR A 433 14.68 -8.83 -26.20
N LEU A 434 14.31 -8.02 -25.22
CA LEU A 434 14.48 -6.57 -25.25
C LEU A 434 14.93 -6.10 -23.88
N TRP A 435 16.05 -5.39 -23.84
CA TRP A 435 16.51 -4.77 -22.59
C TRP A 435 16.38 -3.26 -22.68
N ILE A 436 16.03 -2.66 -21.54
CA ILE A 436 15.84 -1.23 -21.36
C ILE A 436 16.56 -0.74 -20.10
N GLU A 437 17.13 0.45 -20.15
CA GLU A 437 17.69 1.17 -18.98
C GLU A 437 16.80 2.34 -18.62
N LEU A 438 16.44 2.44 -17.34
CA LEU A 438 15.61 3.52 -16.81
C LEU A 438 15.79 3.67 -15.31
N SER A 439 15.73 4.90 -14.80
CA SER A 439 15.83 5.19 -13.37
C SER A 439 14.74 4.49 -12.53
N GLN A 440 13.54 4.31 -13.11
CA GLN A 440 12.37 3.71 -12.46
C GLN A 440 12.21 2.20 -12.73
N ALA A 441 13.28 1.47 -13.04
CA ALA A 441 13.20 0.08 -13.50
C ALA A 441 12.44 -0.85 -12.54
N LYS A 442 12.65 -0.70 -11.22
CA LYS A 442 11.93 -1.49 -10.22
C LYS A 442 10.44 -1.15 -10.15
N GLU A 443 10.10 0.13 -10.24
CA GLU A 443 8.70 0.59 -10.23
C GLU A 443 7.97 0.03 -11.45
N MET A 444 8.54 0.17 -12.65
CA MET A 444 7.98 -0.39 -13.88
C MET A 444 7.81 -1.91 -13.80
N TYR A 445 8.83 -2.63 -13.33
CA TYR A 445 8.76 -4.08 -13.16
C TYR A 445 7.57 -4.48 -12.26
N HIS A 446 7.49 -3.92 -11.06
CA HIS A 446 6.46 -4.29 -10.11
C HIS A 446 5.06 -3.83 -10.53
N THR A 447 4.92 -2.65 -11.15
CA THR A 447 3.65 -2.20 -11.72
C THR A 447 3.17 -3.14 -12.82
N THR A 448 4.07 -3.60 -13.70
CA THR A 448 3.72 -4.55 -14.76
C THR A 448 3.26 -5.89 -14.18
N VAL A 449 3.95 -6.40 -13.15
CA VAL A 449 3.55 -7.63 -12.44
C VAL A 449 2.15 -7.50 -11.84
N VAL A 450 1.84 -6.38 -11.18
CA VAL A 450 0.51 -6.16 -10.60
C VAL A 450 -0.58 -6.12 -11.67
N ILE A 451 -0.29 -5.55 -12.84
CA ILE A 451 -1.24 -5.53 -13.96
C ILE A 451 -1.44 -6.96 -14.51
N LEU A 452 -0.36 -7.74 -14.68
CA LEU A 452 -0.42 -9.12 -15.18
C LEU A 452 -1.21 -10.03 -14.25
N ASP A 453 -0.93 -9.99 -12.95
CA ASP A 453 -1.63 -10.78 -11.92
C ASP A 453 -3.15 -10.55 -11.96
N ARG A 454 -3.60 -9.38 -12.44
CA ARG A 454 -5.03 -9.00 -12.54
C ARG A 454 -5.64 -9.31 -13.90
N THR A 455 -4.83 -9.49 -14.95
CA THR A 455 -5.32 -9.87 -16.28
C THR A 455 -5.50 -11.37 -16.44
N ASP A 456 -4.76 -12.18 -15.68
CA ASP A 456 -4.80 -13.65 -15.79
C ASP A 456 -6.06 -14.30 -15.18
N PHE A 457 -6.83 -13.56 -14.36
CA PHE A 457 -8.12 -14.04 -13.81
C PHE A 457 -9.31 -13.93 -14.78
N GLN A 458 -9.09 -13.60 -16.06
CA GLN A 458 -10.16 -13.46 -17.07
C GLN A 458 -10.25 -14.64 -18.06
N HIS A 459 -9.77 -15.83 -17.69
CA HIS A 459 -9.88 -17.04 -18.51
C HIS A 459 -10.53 -18.21 -17.79
#